data_AF-A0A916VWU1-F1
#
_entry.id   AF-A0A916VWU1-F1
#
_cell.length_a   1.000
_cell.length_b   1.000
_cell.length_c   1.000
_cell.angle_alpha   90.00
_cell.angle_beta   90.00
_cell.angle_gamma   90.00
#
_symmetry.space_group_name_H-M   'P 1'
#
loop_
_entity.id
_entity.type
_entity.pdbx_description
1 polymer ?
#
loop_
_entity_poly.entity_id
_entity_poly.type
_entity_poly.pdbx_seq_one_letter_code
_entity_poly.pdbx_strand_id
1 'polypeptide(L)' 'MARKPAPYEINLIKAMAMQNGQMTPTPQTLADPKSRRVVRSLKSKGLITEAEGADVPTYQLTGYGWECARGE' A
#
# COMPACT_ATOMS: atom_id res chain seq x y z
N MET A 1 -14.71 1.02 -11.57
CA MET A 1 -15.11 1.73 -10.33
C MET A 1 -14.11 1.42 -9.23
N ALA A 2 -13.21 2.35 -8.92
CA ALA A 2 -12.33 2.21 -7.76
C ALA A 2 -13.11 2.60 -6.49
N ARG A 3 -13.26 1.66 -5.56
CA ARG A 3 -13.94 1.90 -4.27
C ARG A 3 -13.00 2.74 -3.39
N LYS A 4 -13.49 3.87 -2.86
CA LYS A 4 -12.70 4.77 -2.00
C LYS A 4 -11.95 4.00 -0.91
N PRO A 5 -10.68 4.33 -0.62
CA PRO A 5 -9.92 3.68 0.45
C PRO A 5 -10.53 3.98 1.83
N ALA A 6 -10.46 2.99 2.72
CA ALA A 6 -10.84 3.15 4.12
C ALA A 6 -9.84 4.05 4.86
N PRO A 7 -10.22 4.69 5.98
CA PRO A 7 -9.32 5.62 6.69
C PRO A 7 -7.97 5.01 7.09
N TYR A 8 -7.95 3.74 7.51
CA TYR A 8 -6.71 3.02 7.86
C TYR A 8 -5.84 2.68 6.64
N GLU A 9 -6.45 2.51 5.47
CA GLU A 9 -5.73 2.34 4.20
C GLU A 9 -5.07 3.66 3.79
N ILE A 10 -5.78 4.78 3.92
CA ILE A 10 -5.25 6.12 3.63
C ILE A 10 -4.00 6.42 4.47
N ASN A 11 -4.01 6.05 5.76
CA ASN A 11 -2.84 6.25 6.62
C ASN A 11 -1.61 5.48 6.09
N LEU A 12 -1.80 4.23 5.64
CA LEU A 12 -0.72 3.43 5.06
C LEU A 12 -0.24 4.01 3.72
N ILE A 13 -1.17 4.39 2.83
CA ILE A 13 -0.86 5.01 1.54
C ILE A 13 -0.06 6.31 1.74
N LYS A 14 -0.45 7.16 2.70
CA LYS A 14 0.28 8.38 3.05
C LYS A 14 1.69 8.06 3.57
N ALA A 15 1.81 7.08 4.46
CA ALA A 15 3.10 6.62 4.96
C ALA A 15 4.00 6.06 3.84
N MET A 16 3.43 5.38 2.83
CA MET A 16 4.14 4.95 1.63
C MET A 16 4.58 6.15 0.79
N ALA A 17 3.70 7.11 0.56
CA ALA A 17 4.00 8.31 -0.22
C ALA A 17 5.17 9.12 0.36
N MET A 18 5.27 9.19 1.69
CA MET A 18 6.41 9.80 2.38
C MET A 18 7.73 9.03 2.17
N GLN A 19 7.66 7.73 1.86
CA GLN A 19 8.80 6.86 1.58
C GLN A 19 8.98 6.63 0.07
N ASN A 20 8.89 7.70 -0.73
CA ASN A 20 8.97 7.65 -2.21
C ASN A 20 7.93 6.73 -2.87
N GLY A 21 6.80 6.49 -2.20
CA GLY A 21 5.73 5.61 -2.68
C GLY A 21 6.04 4.13 -2.55
N GLN A 22 7.09 3.73 -1.85
CA GLN A 22 7.46 2.33 -1.67
C GLN A 22 7.33 1.90 -0.21
N MET A 23 7.06 0.62 0.00
CA MET A 23 7.03 -0.01 1.31
C MET A 23 7.52 -1.44 1.20
N THR A 24 8.48 -1.76 2.04
CA THR A 24 8.90 -3.13 2.31
C THR A 24 8.32 -3.54 3.66
N PRO A 25 7.29 -4.41 3.70
CA PRO A 25 6.75 -4.93 4.94
C PRO A 25 7.81 -5.77 5.65
N THR A 26 7.97 -5.54 6.95
CA THR A 26 8.85 -6.37 7.77
C THR A 26 8.20 -7.73 8.05
N PRO A 27 8.96 -8.76 8.46
CA PRO A 27 8.41 -10.05 8.87
C PRO A 27 7.32 -9.91 9.95
N GLN A 28 7.47 -8.94 10.86
CA GLN A 28 6.48 -8.63 11.89
C GLN A 28 5.18 -8.07 11.30
N THR A 29 5.26 -7.20 10.29
CA THR A 29 4.08 -6.69 9.56
C THR A 29 3.36 -7.82 8.80
N LEU A 30 4.10 -8.78 8.25
CA LEU A 30 3.52 -9.94 7.56
C LEU A 30 2.89 -10.96 8.53
N ALA A 31 3.43 -11.05 9.75
CA ALA A 31 2.90 -11.88 10.81
C ALA A 31 1.59 -11.32 11.41
N ASP A 32 1.39 -9.99 11.37
CA ASP A 32 0.15 -9.37 11.85
C ASP A 32 -1.02 -9.57 10.85
N PRO A 33 -2.10 -10.27 11.25
CA PRO A 33 -3.23 -10.57 10.36
C PRO A 33 -3.94 -9.32 9.84
N LYS A 34 -3.97 -8.25 10.64
CA LYS A 34 -4.63 -6.98 10.26
C LYS A 34 -3.83 -6.29 9.16
N SER A 35 -2.53 -6.12 9.36
CA SER A 35 -1.60 -5.51 8.41
C SER A 35 -1.61 -6.25 7.07
N ARG A 36 -1.57 -7.59 7.10
CA ARG A 36 -1.69 -8.42 5.90
C ARG A 36 -3.02 -8.20 5.16
N ARG A 37 -4.12 -8.01 5.89
CA ARG A 37 -5.45 -7.71 5.30
C ARG A 37 -5.46 -6.33 4.64
N VAL A 38 -4.81 -5.32 5.24
CA VAL A 38 -4.68 -3.98 4.66
C VAL A 38 -3.91 -4.03 3.35
N VAL A 39 -2.73 -4.65 3.33
CA VAL A 39 -1.90 -4.78 2.11
C VAL A 39 -2.67 -5.50 1.00
N ARG A 40 -3.36 -6.60 1.32
CA ARG A 40 -4.19 -7.32 0.35
C ARG A 40 -5.34 -6.45 -0.18
N SER A 41 -5.99 -5.68 0.68
CA SER A 41 -7.08 -4.78 0.31
C SER A 41 -6.59 -3.66 -0.61
N LEU A 42 -5.47 -3.02 -0.29
CA LEU A 42 -4.83 -2.00 -1.13
C LEU A 42 -4.46 -2.56 -2.51
N LYS A 43 -3.87 -3.75 -2.57
CA LYS A 43 -3.54 -4.43 -3.83
C LYS A 43 -4.80 -4.73 -4.65
N SER A 44 -5.83 -5.29 -4.01
CA SER A 44 -7.11 -5.60 -4.67
C SER A 44 -7.84 -4.35 -5.19
N LYS A 45 -7.61 -3.18 -4.59
CA LYS A 45 -8.17 -1.90 -5.03
C LYS A 45 -7.31 -1.19 -6.08
N GLY A 46 -6.16 -1.77 -6.44
CA GLY A 46 -5.22 -1.16 -7.39
C GLY A 46 -4.51 0.08 -6.85
N LEU A 47 -4.39 0.23 -5.52
CA LEU A 47 -3.69 1.35 -4.87
C LEU A 47 -2.19 1.08 -4.73
N ILE A 48 -1.82 -0.20 -4.64
CA ILE A 48 -0.42 -0.65 -4.62
C ILE A 48 -0.23 -1.81 -5.59
N THR A 49 1.00 -1.96 -6.07
CA THR A 49 1.46 -3.13 -6.83
C THR A 49 2.78 -3.65 -6.25
N GLU A 50 3.13 -4.90 -6.53
CA GLU A 50 4.45 -5.42 -6.20
C GLU A 50 5.50 -4.71 -7.07
N ALA A 51 6.63 -4.37 -6.46
CA ALA A 51 7.80 -3.83 -7.16
C ALA A 51 8.55 -5.00 -7.82
N GLU A 52 8.75 -4.92 -9.13
CA GLU A 52 9.52 -5.93 -9.85
C GLU A 52 11.02 -5.80 -9.52
N GLY A 53 11.70 -6.93 -9.34
CA GLY A 53 13.15 -6.97 -9.09
C GLY A 53 13.58 -6.79 -7.64
N ALA A 54 12.65 -6.78 -6.68
CA ALA A 54 13.00 -6.79 -5.27
C ALA A 54 13.22 -8.22 -4.75
N ASP A 55 14.34 -8.45 -4.05
CA ASP A 55 14.67 -9.73 -3.40
C ASP A 55 13.72 -10.06 -2.23
N VAL A 56 13.07 -9.01 -1.71
CA VAL A 56 12.07 -9.05 -0.65
C VAL A 56 10.72 -8.53 -1.17
N PRO A 57 9.58 -8.93 -0.59
CA PRO A 57 8.26 -8.51 -1.06
C PRO A 57 8.04 -7.01 -0.86
N THR A 58 8.45 -6.18 -1.83
CA THR A 58 8.29 -4.74 -1.82
C THR A 58 7.05 -4.32 -2.60
N TYR A 59 6.31 -3.36 -2.07
CA TYR A 59 5.12 -2.79 -2.70
C TYR A 59 5.37 -1.33 -3.04
N GLN A 60 4.82 -0.90 -4.17
CA GLN A 60 4.88 0.49 -4.63
C GLN A 60 3.47 1.03 -4.89
N LEU A 61 3.25 2.32 -4.64
CA LEU A 61 2.01 3.02 -4.95
C LEU A 61 1.81 3.04 -6.47
N THR A 62 0.58 2.78 -6.91
CA THR A 62 0.16 3.01 -8.29
C THR A 62 -0.16 4.50 -8.49
N GLY A 63 -0.41 4.93 -9.74
CA GLY A 63 -0.90 6.30 -10.01
C GLY A 63 -2.12 6.65 -9.15
N TYR A 64 -3.08 5.73 -9.05
CA TYR A 64 -4.27 5.90 -8.21
C TYR A 64 -3.94 5.94 -6.70
N GLY A 65 -2.96 5.15 -6.25
CA GLY A 65 -2.46 5.22 -4.87
C GLY A 65 -1.87 6.58 -4.52
N TRP A 66 -1.11 7.18 -5.43
CA TRP A 66 -0.56 8.53 -5.28
C TRP A 66 -1.64 9.62 -5.23
N GLU A 67 -2.67 9.53 -6.08
CA GLU A 67 -3.82 10.44 -6.03
C GLU A 67 -4.52 10.36 -4.66
N CYS A 68 -4.81 9.14 -4.19
CA CYS A 68 -5.42 8.93 -2.87
C CYS A 68 -4.53 9.41 -1.70
N ALA A 69 -3.20 9.34 -1.81
CA ALA A 69 -2.29 9.82 -0.77
C ALA A 69 -2.37 11.34 -0.58
N ARG A 70 -2.56 12.05 -1.69
CA ARG A 70 -2.51 13.52 -1.77
C ARG A 70 -3.84 14.19 -1.39
N GLY A 71 -4.90 13.41 -1.21
CA GLY A 71 -6.14 13.86 -0.56
C GLY A 71 -7.25 14.28 -1.50
N GLU A 72 -7.47 13.53 -2.58
CA GLU A 72 -8.73 13.55 -3.35
C GLU A 72 -9.65 12.36 -2.99
#